data_AF-A0AAV8WQG1-F1
#
_entry.id   AF-A0AAV8WQG1-F1
#
_cell.length_a   1.000
_cell.length_b   1.000
_cell.length_c   1.000
_cell.angle_alpha   90.00
_cell.angle_beta   90.00
_cell.angle_gamma   90.00
#
_symmetry.space_group_name_H-M   'P 1'
#
loop_
_entity.id
_entity.type
_entity.pdbx_description
1 polymer ?
#
loop_
_entity_poly.entity_id
_entity_poly.type
_entity_poly.pdbx_seq_one_letter_code
_entity_poly.pdbx_strand_id
1 'polypeptide(L)' 'MSWNYNIKSITPKFLITGHSQNEGDNAHSVIERQINRAKKAGSIYNPEQYVSLIRCAKKTGVPYKVL' A
#
# COMPACT_ATOMS: atom_id res chain seq x y z
N MET A 1 -39.98 18.31 3.04
CA MET A 1 -39.94 17.77 1.66
C MET A 1 -39.19 16.45 1.72
N SER A 2 -39.90 15.32 1.81
CA SER A 2 -39.30 13.99 2.01
C SER A 2 -39.53 13.14 0.77
N TRP A 3 -38.45 12.66 0.13
CA TRP A 3 -38.53 11.79 -1.04
C TRP A 3 -38.75 10.36 -0.59
N ASN A 4 -39.96 9.84 -0.85
CA ASN A 4 -40.35 8.48 -0.51
C ASN A 4 -39.95 7.54 -1.67
N TYR A 5 -38.70 7.09 -1.67
CA TYR A 5 -38.23 6.14 -2.68
C TYR A 5 -38.78 4.74 -2.37
N ASN A 6 -39.66 4.22 -3.24
CA ASN A 6 -40.19 2.86 -3.17
C ASN A 6 -39.10 1.83 -3.55
N ILE A 7 -38.18 1.57 -2.63
CA ILE A 7 -37.09 0.61 -2.80
C ILE A 7 -37.55 -0.74 -2.26
N LYS A 8 -37.77 -1.71 -3.14
CA LYS A 8 -38.29 -3.05 -2.78
C LYS A 8 -37.25 -3.96 -2.10
N SER A 9 -35.97 -3.81 -2.44
CA SER A 9 -34.86 -4.49 -1.75
C SER A 9 -33.54 -3.80 -2.06
N ILE A 10 -32.65 -3.73 -1.07
CA ILE A 10 -31.26 -3.29 -1.22
C ILE A 10 -30.41 -4.53 -0.95
N THR A 11 -29.76 -5.06 -1.99
CA THR A 11 -28.81 -6.16 -1.83
C THR A 11 -27.42 -5.56 -1.67
N PRO A 12 -26.83 -5.55 -0.46
CA PRO A 12 -25.41 -5.22 -0.33
C PRO A 12 -24.63 -6.27 -1.12
N LYS A 13 -23.84 -5.82 -2.10
CA LYS A 13 -22.84 -6.67 -2.74
C LYS A 13 -21.79 -7.01 -1.67
N PHE A 14 -21.97 -8.13 -0.98
CA PHE A 14 -20.90 -8.72 -0.21
C PHE A 14 -19.75 -9.01 -1.18
N LEU A 15 -18.58 -8.50 -0.82
CA LEU A 15 -17.30 -8.54 -1.52
C LEU A 15 -17.27 -9.44 -2.76
N ILE A 16 -17.02 -8.82 -3.91
CA ILE A 16 -16.70 -9.50 -5.15
C ILE A 16 -15.43 -10.34 -4.89
N THR A 17 -15.59 -11.65 -4.73
CA THR A 17 -14.49 -12.61 -4.61
C THR A 17 -13.69 -12.56 -5.92
N GLY A 18 -12.53 -11.92 -5.88
CA GLY A 18 -11.72 -11.60 -7.07
C GLY A 18 -10.77 -10.43 -6.85
N HIS A 19 -11.08 -9.55 -5.90
CA HIS A 19 -10.07 -8.70 -5.24
C HIS A 19 -9.60 -9.40 -3.97
N SER A 20 -8.84 -10.47 -4.15
CA SER A 20 -7.92 -10.86 -3.08
C SER A 20 -6.93 -9.71 -2.97
N GLN A 21 -7.12 -8.81 -2.00
CA GLN A 21 -5.99 -8.07 -1.45
C GLN A 21 -5.06 -9.12 -0.88
N ASN A 22 -4.26 -9.73 -1.75
CA ASN A 22 -3.22 -10.65 -1.33
C ASN A 22 -2.26 -9.81 -0.48
N GLU A 23 -2.16 -10.15 0.79
CA GLU A 23 -1.33 -9.40 1.73
C GLU A 23 0.14 -9.36 1.26
N GLY A 24 0.57 -10.40 0.53
CA GLY A 24 1.86 -10.45 -0.16
C GLY A 24 2.02 -9.39 -1.25
N ASP A 25 0.99 -9.14 -2.07
CA ASP A 25 1.01 -8.14 -3.14
C ASP A 25 1.05 -6.72 -2.57
N ASN A 26 0.41 -6.51 -1.42
CA ASN A 26 0.49 -5.24 -0.69
C ASN A 26 1.92 -4.97 -0.22
N ALA A 27 2.58 -5.97 0.39
CA ALA A 27 3.98 -5.85 0.83
C ALA A 27 4.93 -5.59 -0.35
N HIS A 28 4.72 -6.28 -1.47
CA HIS A 28 5.49 -6.06 -2.70
C HIS A 28 5.31 -4.62 -3.23
N SER A 29 4.06 -4.17 -3.35
CA SER A 29 3.71 -2.84 -3.87
C SER A 29 4.31 -1.70 -3.05
N VAL A 30 4.37 -1.81 -1.72
CA VAL A 30 4.96 -0.77 -0.86
C VAL A 30 6.49 -0.71 -1.00
N ILE A 31 7.15 -1.86 -1.15
CA ILE A 31 8.60 -1.94 -1.36
C ILE A 31 8.96 -1.33 -2.72
N GLU A 32 8.27 -1.74 -3.79
CA GLU A 32 8.49 -1.22 -5.13
C GLU A 32 8.28 0.29 -5.20
N ARG A 33 7.21 0.80 -4.57
CA ARG A 33 6.96 2.23 -4.50
C ARG A 33 8.10 2.99 -3.83
N GLN A 34 8.66 2.44 -2.76
CA GLN A 34 9.77 3.06 -2.03
C GLN A 34 11.07 3.05 -2.85
N ILE A 35 11.38 1.94 -3.51
CA ILE A 35 12.53 1.82 -4.42
C ILE A 35 12.41 2.80 -5.59
N ASN A 36 11.22 2.91 -6.20
CA ASN A 36 10.97 3.84 -7.28
C ASN A 36 11.11 5.31 -6.85
N ARG A 37 10.69 5.65 -5.62
CA ARG A 37 10.93 6.98 -5.05
C ARG A 37 12.42 7.24 -4.84
N ALA A 38 13.16 6.27 -4.30
CA ALA A 38 14.60 6.39 -4.10
C ALA A 38 15.33 6.59 -5.43
N LYS A 39 15.03 5.77 -6.44
CA LYS A 39 15.58 5.89 -7.80
C LYS A 39 15.30 7.24 -8.47
N LYS A 40 14.15 7.86 -8.18
CA LYS A 40 13.80 9.20 -8.68
C LYS A 40 14.55 10.31 -7.93
N ALA A 41 14.82 10.12 -6.64
CA ALA A 41 15.54 11.10 -5.81
C ALA A 41 17.07 11.03 -6.02
N GLY A 42 17.61 9.86 -6.39
CA GLY A 42 19.02 9.65 -6.65
C GLY A 42 19.30 8.21 -7.09
N SER A 43 20.55 7.89 -7.42
CA SER A 43 20.91 6.53 -7.79
C SER A 43 21.13 5.64 -6.56
N ILE A 44 20.85 4.35 -6.69
CA ILE A 44 21.20 3.32 -5.69
C ILE A 44 22.54 2.74 -6.11
N TYR A 45 23.58 3.00 -5.32
CA TYR A 45 24.97 2.66 -5.66
C TYR A 45 25.41 1.32 -5.06
N ASN A 46 24.89 0.95 -3.89
CA ASN A 46 25.29 -0.26 -3.18
C ASN A 46 24.09 -1.18 -2.88
N PRO A 47 24.24 -2.51 -2.98
CA PRO A 47 23.18 -3.47 -2.64
C PRO A 47 22.64 -3.31 -1.21
N GLU A 48 23.50 -2.92 -0.27
CA GLU A 48 23.13 -2.69 1.14
C GLU A 48 22.05 -1.60 1.31
N GLN A 49 21.99 -0.64 0.38
CA GLN A 49 20.97 0.41 0.40
C GLN A 49 19.56 -0.13 0.16
N TYR A 50 19.41 -1.30 -0.49
CA TYR A 50 18.10 -1.92 -0.62
C TYR A 50 17.56 -2.42 0.73
N VAL A 51 18.43 -2.88 1.63
CA VAL A 51 18.02 -3.36 2.97
C VAL A 51 17.39 -2.22 3.77
N SER A 52 18.00 -1.03 3.73
CA SER A 52 17.44 0.14 4.41
C SER A 52 16.14 0.62 3.75
N LEU A 53 16.07 0.63 2.41
CA LEU A 53 14.85 0.99 1.68
C LEU A 53 13.68 0.04 1.98
N ILE A 54 13.92 -1.27 2.05
CA ILE A 54 12.91 -2.27 2.39
C ILE A 54 12.44 -2.09 3.84
N ARG A 55 13.34 -1.80 4.78
CA ARG A 55 12.97 -1.50 6.18
C ARG A 55 12.12 -0.23 6.28
N CYS A 56 12.47 0.82 5.54
CA CYS A 56 11.73 2.08 5.49
C CYS A 56 10.40 2.00 4.73
N ALA A 57 10.19 0.98 3.88
CA ALA A 57 8.92 0.77 3.19
C ALA A 57 7.81 0.30 4.13
N LYS A 58 8.15 -0.25 5.31
CA LYS A 58 7.19 -0.68 6.33
C LYS A 58 6.50 0.53 6.95
N LYS A 59 5.16 0.51 7.00
CA LYS A 59 4.33 1.58 7.58
C LYS A 59 4.41 1.63 9.11
N THR A 60 4.67 0.48 9.73
CA THR A 60 4.80 0.30 11.18
C THR A 60 6.27 0.07 11.53
N GLY A 61 6.84 0.98 12.31
CA GLY A 61 8.23 0.94 12.74
C GLY A 61 8.75 2.33 13.07
N VAL A 62 9.67 2.42 14.01
CA VAL A 62 10.35 3.69 14.30
C VAL A 62 11.35 3.95 13.17
N PRO A 63 11.26 5.09 12.45
CA PRO A 63 12.23 5.44 11.42
C PRO A 63 13.64 5.49 12.04
N TYR A 64 14.65 5.03 11.31
CA TYR A 64 16.02 5.16 11.76
C TYR A 64 16.38 6.66 11.84
N LYS A 65 16.55 7.17 13.05
CA LYS A 65 16.91 8.57 13.31
C LYS A 65 18.42 8.68 13.30
N VAL A 66 18.97 9.37 12.30
CA VAL A 66 20.37 9.81 12.33
C VAL A 66 20.42 11.02 13.26
N LEU A 67 21.13 10.90 14.37
CA LEU A 67 21.41 12.01 15.30
C LEU A 67 22.65 12.77 14.83
#